data_AF-U2PGU7-F1
#
_entry.id   AF-U2PGU7-F1
#
_cell.length_a   1.000
_cell.length_b   1.000
_cell.length_c   1.000
_cell.angle_alpha   90.00
_cell.angle_beta   90.00
_cell.angle_gamma   90.00
#
_symmetry.space_group_name_H-M   'P 1'
#
loop_
_entity.id
_entity.type
_entity.pdbx_description
1 polymer ?
#
loop_
_entity_poly.entity_id
_entity_poly.type
_entity_poly.pdbx_seq_one_letter_code
_entity_poly.pdbx_strand_id
1 'polypeptide(L)'
;MSQNEVATILHVTRQSISKWENGRGYPDLDNLVRLSDIYQLSIDELIRENSELASKIHANNAEIKEKQVQLKKVNTEIHQNTDEGLILTLLVLASALIPPIGMVLPLYAIWRNTKYNSLHKTIIVISIVVMIVSLMGTYVIIDDNWITPSKTVVYQVK
;
A
#
# COMPACT_ATOMS: atom_id res chain seq x y z
N MET A 1 9.09 -16.92 27.98
CA MET A 1 10.39 -16.54 28.57
C MET A 1 11.27 -15.98 27.49
N SER A 2 12.02 -14.92 27.78
CA SER A 2 12.99 -14.34 26.85
C SER A 2 14.37 -15.00 26.99
N GLN A 3 15.20 -14.97 25.94
CA GLN A 3 16.59 -15.48 25.99
C GLN A 3 17.41 -14.86 27.14
N ASN A 4 17.09 -13.61 27.52
CA ASN A 4 17.80 -12.90 28.57
C ASN A 4 17.42 -13.41 29.97
N GLU A 5 16.16 -13.79 30.16
CA GLU A 5 15.69 -14.43 31.39
C GLU A 5 16.35 -15.79 31.60
N VAL A 6 16.37 -16.63 30.55
CA VAL A 6 16.99 -17.96 30.60
C VAL A 6 18.49 -17.87 30.87
N ALA A 7 19.18 -16.93 30.21
CA ALA A 7 20.59 -16.66 30.44
C ALA A 7 20.87 -16.27 31.90
N THR A 8 19.98 -15.46 32.48
CA THR A 8 20.08 -15.02 33.89
C THR A 8 19.90 -16.20 34.85
N ILE A 9 18.90 -17.06 34.62
CA ILE A 9 18.61 -18.23 35.45
C ILE A 9 19.75 -19.26 35.40
N LEU A 10 20.33 -19.46 34.22
CA LEU A 10 21.44 -20.41 34.00
C LEU A 10 22.81 -19.80 34.31
N HIS A 11 22.89 -18.53 34.72
CA HIS A 11 24.14 -17.79 34.94
C HIS A 11 25.10 -17.85 33.73
N VAL A 12 24.55 -17.81 32.52
CA VAL A 12 25.31 -17.76 31.26
C VAL A 12 25.05 -16.48 30.50
N THR A 13 25.86 -16.19 29.48
CA THR A 13 25.61 -15.03 28.63
C THR A 13 24.45 -15.29 27.67
N ARG A 14 23.71 -14.25 27.29
CA ARG A 14 22.67 -14.34 26.24
C ARG A 14 23.24 -14.88 24.92
N GLN A 15 24.52 -14.59 24.64
CA GLN A 15 25.24 -15.09 23.48
C GLN A 15 25.43 -16.61 23.55
N SER A 16 25.66 -17.19 24.75
CA SER A 16 25.74 -18.64 24.95
C SER A 16 24.42 -19.32 24.60
N ILE A 17 23.29 -18.80 25.12
CA ILE A 17 21.93 -19.29 24.78
C ILE A 17 21.69 -19.21 23.27
N SER A 18 22.01 -18.08 22.65
CA SER A 18 21.85 -17.91 21.20
C SER A 18 22.73 -18.89 20.40
N LYS A 19 23.93 -19.23 20.87
CA LYS A 19 24.76 -20.25 20.21
C LYS A 19 24.12 -21.64 20.29
N TRP A 20 23.56 -22.01 21.44
CA TRP A 20 22.88 -23.29 21.64
C TRP A 20 21.64 -23.44 20.75
N GLU A 21 20.78 -22.42 20.71
CA GLU A 21 19.58 -22.42 19.87
C GLU A 21 19.88 -22.49 18.37
N ASN A 22 21.04 -21.97 17.95
CA ASN A 22 21.47 -22.00 16.54
C ASN A 22 22.37 -23.21 16.21
N GLY A 23 22.54 -24.17 17.13
CA GLY A 23 23.40 -25.35 16.91
C GLY A 23 24.89 -25.04 16.78
N ARG A 24 25.34 -23.84 17.16
CA ARG A 24 26.76 -23.39 17.10
C ARG A 24 27.55 -23.72 18.37
N GLY A 25 26.99 -24.57 19.22
CA GLY A 25 27.57 -25.02 20.48
C GLY A 25 26.51 -25.78 21.28
N TYR A 26 26.94 -26.51 22.30
CA TYR A 26 26.04 -27.27 23.17
C TYR A 26 26.15 -26.79 24.61
N PRO A 27 25.05 -26.82 25.39
CA PRO A 27 25.12 -26.62 26.83
C PRO A 27 25.94 -27.74 27.48
N ASP A 28 26.59 -27.45 28.61
CA ASP A 28 27.16 -28.49 29.44
C ASP A 28 26.05 -29.32 30.14
N LEU A 29 26.44 -30.41 30.79
CA LEU A 29 25.48 -31.32 31.41
C LEU A 29 24.67 -30.65 32.52
N ASP A 30 25.27 -29.76 33.32
CA ASP A 30 24.58 -29.03 34.40
C ASP A 30 23.52 -28.08 33.82
N ASN A 31 23.88 -27.33 32.77
CA ASN A 31 22.96 -26.44 32.07
C ASN A 31 21.85 -27.22 31.36
N LEU A 32 22.14 -28.41 30.82
CA LEU A 32 21.13 -29.25 30.17
C LEU A 32 20.10 -29.80 31.18
N VAL A 33 20.54 -30.22 32.37
CA VAL A 33 19.65 -30.63 33.46
C VAL A 33 18.78 -29.45 33.91
N ARG A 34 19.38 -28.27 34.12
CA ARG A 34 18.62 -27.06 34.47
C ARG A 34 17.63 -26.65 33.38
N LEU A 35 17.99 -26.79 32.10
CA LEU A 35 17.08 -26.54 30.97
C LEU A 35 15.89 -27.51 31.00
N SER A 36 16.12 -28.79 31.31
CA SER A 36 15.07 -29.79 31.53
C SER A 36 14.12 -29.36 32.64
N ASP A 37 14.64 -28.85 33.76
CA ASP A 37 13.82 -28.36 34.87
C ASP A 37 13.03 -27.09 34.52
N ILE A 38 13.65 -26.14 33.81
CA ILE A 38 13.03 -24.87 33.40
C ILE A 38 11.85 -25.13 32.43
N TYR A 39 12.06 -25.97 31.43
CA TYR A 39 11.07 -26.24 30.39
C TYR A 39 10.14 -27.42 30.71
N GLN A 40 10.39 -28.13 31.82
CA GLN A 40 9.67 -29.36 32.21
C GLN A 40 9.66 -30.41 31.09
N LEU A 41 10.79 -30.56 30.41
CA LEU A 41 11.00 -31.53 29.33
C LEU A 41 12.11 -32.49 29.72
N SER A 42 12.01 -33.75 29.31
CA SER A 42 13.10 -34.70 29.54
C SER A 42 14.35 -34.31 28.74
N ILE A 43 15.52 -34.72 29.23
CA ILE A 43 16.80 -34.49 28.52
C ILE A 43 16.77 -35.15 27.13
N ASP A 44 16.11 -36.32 26.98
CA ASP A 44 15.91 -36.95 25.67
C ASP A 44 15.14 -36.02 24.73
N GLU A 45 14.05 -35.41 25.19
CA GLU A 45 13.25 -34.47 24.38
C GLU A 45 13.99 -33.17 24.03
N LEU A 46 14.94 -32.73 24.87
CA LEU A 46 15.76 -31.55 24.59
C LEU A 46 16.83 -31.81 23.54
N ILE A 47 17.38 -33.03 23.48
CA ILE A 47 18.44 -33.40 22.54
C ILE A 47 17.84 -33.93 21.22
N ARG A 48 16.70 -34.62 21.29
CA ARG A 48 16.13 -35.30 20.15
C ARG A 48 15.41 -34.31 19.24
N GLU A 49 15.83 -34.26 17.99
CA GLU A 49 15.14 -33.46 16.99
C GLU A 49 13.72 -34.00 16.80
N ASN A 50 12.72 -33.22 17.22
CA ASN A 50 11.32 -33.57 17.05
C ASN A 50 10.92 -33.29 15.59
N SER A 51 11.13 -34.29 14.73
CA SER A 51 10.84 -34.22 13.30
C SER A 51 9.38 -33.88 12.99
N GLU A 52 8.44 -34.34 13.83
CA GLU A 52 7.02 -34.00 13.72
C GLU A 52 6.81 -32.50 13.97
N LEU A 53 7.41 -31.95 15.03
CA LEU A 53 7.34 -30.53 15.34
C LEU A 53 8.01 -29.67 14.26
N ALA A 54 9.18 -30.08 13.77
CA ALA A 54 9.87 -29.41 12.67
C ALA A 54 8.98 -29.34 11.42
N SER A 55 8.33 -30.45 11.05
CA SER A 55 7.41 -30.49 9.90
C SER A 55 6.21 -29.56 10.07
N LYS A 56 5.61 -29.50 11.27
CA LYS A 56 4.50 -28.59 11.61
C LYS A 56 4.92 -27.13 11.52
N ILE A 57 6.11 -26.78 12.03
CA ILE A 57 6.67 -25.43 11.94
C ILE A 57 6.88 -25.02 10.48
N HIS A 58 7.45 -25.92 9.65
CA HIS A 58 7.64 -25.65 8.23
C HIS A 58 6.31 -25.44 7.48
N ALA A 59 5.31 -26.27 7.75
CA ALA A 59 3.98 -26.13 7.15
C ALA A 59 3.32 -24.80 7.56
N ASN A 60 3.33 -24.47 8.86
CA ASN A 60 2.78 -23.20 9.36
C ASN A 60 3.51 -21.99 8.77
N ASN A 61 4.84 -22.05 8.64
CA ASN A 61 5.62 -20.96 8.04
C ASN A 61 5.30 -20.77 6.55
N ALA A 62 5.07 -21.85 5.81
CA ALA A 62 4.62 -21.78 4.43
C ALA A 62 3.24 -21.11 4.33
N GLU A 63 2.29 -21.52 5.17
CA GLU A 63 0.94 -20.92 5.24
C GLU A 63 0.99 -19.43 5.61
N ILE A 64 1.79 -19.06 6.62
CA ILE A 64 1.98 -17.66 7.02
C ILE A 64 2.54 -16.84 5.85
N LYS A 65 3.52 -17.37 5.12
CA LYS A 65 4.11 -16.70 3.97
C LYS A 65 3.09 -16.50 2.85
N GLU A 66 2.26 -17.51 2.57
CA GLU A 66 1.17 -17.41 1.60
C GLU A 66 0.15 -16.34 2.02
N LYS A 67 -0.30 -16.35 3.27
CA LYS A 67 -1.20 -15.32 3.80
C LYS A 67 -0.61 -13.92 3.72
N GLN A 68 0.68 -13.76 4.03
CA GLN A 68 1.37 -12.48 3.88
C GLN A 68 1.40 -12.00 2.42
N VAL A 69 1.60 -12.90 1.46
CA VAL A 69 1.55 -12.57 0.03
C VAL A 69 0.13 -12.16 -0.37
N GLN A 70 -0.90 -12.88 0.10
CA GLN A 70 -2.29 -12.53 -0.16
C GLN A 70 -2.67 -11.16 0.42
N LEU A 71 -2.28 -10.89 1.68
CA LEU A 71 -2.51 -9.60 2.32
C LEU A 71 -1.82 -8.46 1.58
N LYS A 72 -0.61 -8.66 1.06
CA LYS A 72 0.08 -7.66 0.22
C LYS A 72 -0.70 -7.37 -1.06
N LYS A 73 -1.19 -8.40 -1.76
CA LYS A 73 -2.01 -8.23 -2.98
C LYS A 73 -3.28 -7.45 -2.69
N VAL A 74 -4.03 -7.85 -1.67
CA VAL A 74 -5.26 -7.16 -1.25
C VAL A 74 -4.98 -5.71 -0.88
N ASN A 75 -3.91 -5.44 -0.12
CA ASN A 75 -3.57 -4.07 0.26
C ASN A 75 -3.21 -3.20 -0.95
N THR A 76 -2.45 -3.74 -1.91
CA THR A 76 -2.13 -3.06 -3.17
C THR A 76 -3.37 -2.81 -4.01
N GLU A 77 -4.27 -3.78 -4.14
CA GLU A 77 -5.54 -3.65 -4.86
C GLU A 77 -6.45 -2.59 -4.22
N ILE A 78 -6.51 -2.53 -2.88
CA ILE A 78 -7.27 -1.52 -2.14
C ILE A 78 -6.74 -0.11 -2.43
N HIS A 79 -5.43 0.11 -2.30
CA HIS A 79 -4.82 1.43 -2.52
C HIS A 79 -4.92 1.90 -3.99
N GLN A 80 -4.72 0.98 -4.95
CA GLN A 80 -4.85 1.32 -6.37
C GLN A 80 -6.28 1.76 -6.73
N ASN A 81 -7.31 1.12 -6.16
CA ASN A 81 -8.70 1.47 -6.48
C ASN A 81 -9.19 2.78 -5.83
N THR A 82 -8.67 3.17 -4.67
CA THR A 82 -9.10 4.41 -3.99
C THR A 82 -8.42 5.66 -4.54
N ASP A 83 -7.13 5.61 -4.83
CA ASP A 83 -6.34 6.84 -4.97
C ASP A 83 -6.32 7.37 -6.41
N GLU A 84 -6.24 6.49 -7.41
CA GLU A 84 -6.12 6.91 -8.81
C GLU A 84 -7.40 7.56 -9.34
N GLY A 85 -8.57 7.00 -8.98
CA GLY A 85 -9.87 7.53 -9.40
C GLY A 85 -10.17 8.90 -8.78
N LEU A 86 -9.94 9.05 -7.47
CA LEU A 86 -10.19 10.30 -6.75
C LEU A 86 -9.27 11.42 -7.23
N ILE A 87 -7.97 11.15 -7.41
CA ILE A 87 -7.01 12.14 -7.91
C ILE A 87 -7.38 12.59 -9.34
N LEU A 88 -7.76 11.66 -10.21
CA LEU A 88 -8.21 11.98 -11.57
C LEU A 88 -9.49 12.84 -11.57
N THR A 89 -10.47 12.52 -10.72
CA THR A 89 -11.70 13.34 -10.64
C THR A 89 -11.44 14.75 -10.14
N LEU A 90 -10.58 14.92 -9.13
CA LEU A 90 -10.23 16.24 -8.59
C LEU A 90 -9.46 17.07 -9.61
N LEU A 91 -8.55 16.45 -10.37
CA LEU A 91 -7.81 17.09 -11.46
C LEU A 91 -8.74 17.55 -12.59
N VAL A 92 -9.70 16.71 -12.99
CA VAL A 92 -10.70 17.05 -14.03
C VAL A 92 -11.63 18.18 -13.59
N LEU A 93 -11.98 18.25 -12.29
CA LEU A 93 -12.76 19.37 -11.77
C LEU A 93 -11.95 20.67 -11.76
N ALA A 94 -10.66 20.62 -11.41
CA ALA A 94 -9.78 21.79 -11.42
C ALA A 94 -9.54 22.34 -12.85
N SER A 95 -9.52 21.47 -13.87
CA SER A 95 -9.31 21.90 -15.26
C SER A 95 -10.49 22.63 -15.87
N ALA A 96 -11.69 22.50 -15.31
CA ALA A 96 -12.88 23.22 -15.76
C ALA A 96 -12.76 24.75 -15.63
N LEU A 97 -11.86 25.26 -14.78
CA LEU A 97 -11.58 26.70 -14.64
C LEU A 97 -10.94 27.33 -15.88
N ILE A 98 -10.27 26.54 -16.72
CA ILE A 98 -9.55 27.02 -17.89
C ILE A 98 -10.12 26.31 -19.13
N PRO A 99 -11.07 26.92 -19.86
CA PRO A 99 -11.80 26.28 -20.95
C PRO A 99 -10.93 25.53 -22.00
N PRO A 100 -9.80 26.08 -22.50
CA PRO A 100 -8.98 25.36 -23.47
C PRO A 100 -8.29 24.11 -22.87
N ILE A 101 -7.98 24.12 -21.57
CA ILE A 101 -7.34 23.00 -20.86
C ILE A 101 -8.38 21.94 -20.49
N GLY A 102 -9.59 22.36 -20.14
CA GLY A 102 -10.75 21.50 -19.86
C GLY A 102 -11.28 20.72 -21.08
N MET A 103 -10.84 21.04 -22.31
CA MET A 103 -11.15 20.25 -23.50
C MET A 103 -10.20 19.05 -23.68
N VAL A 104 -8.91 19.20 -23.35
CA VAL A 104 -7.87 18.19 -23.64
C VAL A 104 -7.69 17.22 -22.48
N LEU A 105 -7.76 17.71 -21.23
CA LEU A 105 -7.53 16.88 -20.05
C LEU A 105 -8.55 15.74 -19.84
N PRO A 106 -9.85 15.90 -20.13
CA PRO A 106 -10.81 14.81 -20.03
C PRO A 106 -10.49 13.64 -20.98
N LEU A 107 -9.96 13.93 -22.18
CA LEU A 107 -9.52 12.89 -23.13
C LEU A 107 -8.32 12.09 -22.57
N TYR A 108 -7.36 12.80 -21.96
CA TYR A 108 -6.24 12.16 -21.28
C TYR A 108 -6.68 11.34 -20.06
N ALA A 109 -7.63 11.85 -19.26
CA ALA A 109 -8.18 11.15 -18.12
C ALA A 109 -8.90 9.86 -18.54
N ILE A 110 -9.68 9.88 -19.63
CA ILE A 110 -10.34 8.69 -20.17
C ILE A 110 -9.32 7.66 -20.69
N TRP A 111 -8.27 8.11 -21.37
CA TRP A 111 -7.21 7.22 -21.88
C TRP A 111 -6.37 6.60 -20.75
N ARG A 112 -6.09 7.36 -19.68
CA ARG A 112 -5.30 6.91 -18.52
C ARG A 112 -6.13 6.07 -17.54
N ASN A 113 -7.44 6.28 -17.48
CA ASN A 113 -8.32 5.59 -16.54
C ASN A 113 -8.48 4.11 -16.95
N THR A 114 -7.89 3.22 -16.15
CA THR A 114 -7.92 1.78 -16.37
C THR A 114 -9.28 1.20 -15.93
N LYS A 115 -9.84 0.31 -16.76
CA LYS A 115 -11.22 -0.24 -16.71
C LYS A 115 -11.59 -0.99 -15.40
N TYR A 116 -10.68 -1.09 -14.44
CA TYR A 116 -10.81 -1.93 -13.24
C TYR A 116 -11.38 -1.19 -12.02
N ASN A 117 -11.48 0.15 -12.06
CA ASN A 117 -12.12 0.91 -10.99
C ASN A 117 -13.64 0.93 -11.15
N SER A 118 -14.38 0.66 -10.07
CA SER A 118 -15.85 0.81 -10.02
C SER A 118 -16.30 2.22 -10.44
N LEU A 119 -15.47 3.23 -10.13
CA LEU A 119 -15.69 4.63 -10.48
C LEU A 119 -15.42 4.97 -11.95
N HIS A 120 -15.00 4.04 -12.81
CA HIS A 120 -14.71 4.39 -14.21
C HIS A 120 -15.94 4.94 -14.94
N LYS A 121 -17.14 4.42 -14.65
CA LYS A 121 -18.39 4.91 -15.25
C LYS A 121 -18.70 6.34 -14.80
N THR A 122 -18.47 6.66 -13.53
CA THR A 122 -18.73 8.00 -12.99
C THR A 122 -17.70 9.01 -13.52
N ILE A 123 -16.43 8.62 -13.63
CA ILE A 123 -15.36 9.44 -14.23
C ILE A 123 -15.71 9.80 -15.68
N ILE A 124 -16.13 8.82 -16.50
CA ILE A 124 -16.50 9.07 -17.90
C ILE A 124 -17.66 10.08 -18.00
N VAL A 125 -18.70 9.93 -17.17
CA VAL A 125 -19.85 10.85 -17.15
C VAL A 125 -19.40 12.26 -16.76
N ILE A 126 -18.60 12.41 -15.72
CA ILE A 126 -18.06 13.72 -15.29
C ILE A 126 -17.18 14.34 -16.38
N SER A 127 -16.31 13.56 -17.01
CA SER A 127 -15.45 14.02 -18.11
C SER A 127 -16.25 14.55 -19.30
N ILE A 128 -17.35 13.90 -19.66
CA ILE A 128 -18.25 14.36 -20.74
C ILE A 128 -18.91 15.70 -20.36
N VAL A 129 -19.40 15.83 -19.12
CA VAL A 129 -20.02 17.07 -18.64
C VAL A 129 -19.02 18.23 -18.65
N VAL A 130 -17.80 18.01 -18.14
CA VAL A 130 -16.73 19.02 -18.14
C VAL A 130 -16.38 19.43 -19.57
N MET A 131 -16.27 18.48 -20.48
CA MET A 131 -15.98 18.77 -21.89
C MET A 131 -17.06 19.66 -22.53
N ILE A 132 -18.35 19.43 -22.23
CA ILE A 132 -19.45 20.28 -22.72
C ILE A 132 -19.35 21.70 -22.16
N VAL A 133 -19.10 21.85 -20.85
CA VAL A 133 -18.95 23.16 -20.21
C VAL A 133 -17.75 23.91 -20.79
N SER A 134 -16.62 23.24 -20.97
CA SER A 134 -15.41 23.81 -21.56
C SER A 134 -15.60 24.22 -23.02
N LEU A 135 -16.38 23.47 -23.81
CA LEU A 135 -16.76 23.86 -25.17
C LEU A 135 -17.58 25.16 -25.19
N MET A 136 -18.57 25.29 -24.29
CA MET A 136 -19.36 26.52 -24.17
C MET A 136 -18.50 27.71 -23.75
N GLY A 137 -17.60 27.54 -22.77
CA GLY A 137 -16.69 28.60 -22.35
C GLY A 137 -15.71 29.03 -23.46
N THR A 138 -15.21 28.06 -24.23
CA THR A 138 -14.32 28.32 -25.37
C THR A 138 -15.07 29.03 -26.50
N TYR A 139 -16.33 28.66 -26.76
CA TYR A 139 -17.20 29.35 -27.70
C TYR A 139 -17.39 30.83 -27.33
N VAL A 140 -17.67 31.14 -26.06
CA VAL A 140 -17.83 32.53 -25.59
C VAL A 140 -16.56 33.36 -25.80
N ILE A 141 -15.38 32.78 -25.52
CA ILE A 141 -14.09 33.47 -25.73
C ILE A 141 -13.84 33.76 -27.21
N ILE A 142 -14.15 32.80 -28.09
CA ILE A 142 -14.00 32.96 -29.54
C ILE A 142 -14.98 34.01 -30.06
N ASP A 143 -16.22 34.00 -29.57
CA ASP A 143 -17.27 34.93 -29.98
C ASP A 143 -16.91 36.38 -29.61
N ASP A 144 -16.52 36.64 -28.36
CA ASP A 144 -16.15 37.98 -27.88
C ASP A 144 -14.84 38.49 -28.52
N ASN A 145 -13.89 37.60 -28.84
CA ASN A 145 -12.60 38.03 -29.40
C ASN A 145 -12.59 38.16 -30.94
N TRP A 146 -13.39 37.36 -31.64
CA TRP A 146 -13.28 37.23 -33.10
C TRP A 146 -14.57 37.51 -33.88
N ILE A 147 -15.75 37.26 -33.30
CA ILE A 147 -17.03 37.34 -34.02
C ILE A 147 -17.74 38.66 -33.71
N THR A 148 -17.91 39.00 -32.44
CA THR A 148 -18.50 40.26 -31.99
C THR A 148 -17.59 40.96 -30.98
N PRO A 149 -16.48 41.59 -31.44
CA PRO A 149 -15.61 42.34 -30.55
C PRO A 149 -16.38 43.44 -29.83
N SER A 150 -16.36 43.39 -28.50
CA SER A 150 -16.98 44.38 -27.64
C SER A 150 -16.35 45.77 -27.91
N LYS A 151 -17.14 46.70 -28.46
CA LYS A 151 -16.69 48.07 -28.70
C LYS A 151 -16.64 48.83 -27.39
N THR A 152 -15.45 48.98 -26.81
CA THR A 152 -15.25 49.89 -25.68
C THR A 152 -15.29 51.33 -26.19
N VAL A 153 -16.41 52.01 -25.94
CA VAL A 153 -16.49 53.47 -26.18
C VAL A 153 -15.70 54.17 -25.07
N VAL A 154 -14.53 54.70 -25.41
CA VAL A 154 -13.74 55.53 -24.50
C VAL A 154 -14.43 56.90 -24.40
N TYR A 155 -15.12 57.15 -23.28
CA TYR A 155 -15.64 58.49 -22.99
C TYR A 155 -14.48 59.41 -22.66
N GLN A 156 -14.23 60.42 -23.50
CA GLN A 156 -13.33 61.50 -23.13
C GLN A 156 -14.04 62.39 -22.10
N VAL A 157 -13.55 62.39 -20.87
CA VAL A 157 -13.98 63.33 -19.83
C VAL A 157 -13.44 64.70 -20.23
N LYS A 158 -14.34 65.64 -20.51
CA LYS A 158 -14.03 67.04 -20.83
C LYS A 158 -13.92 67.87 -19.56
#